data_AF-A0A2S0KY24-F1
#
_entry.id   AF-A0A2S0KY24-F1
#
_cell.length_a   1.000
_cell.length_b   1.000
_cell.length_c   1.000
_cell.angle_alpha   90.00
_cell.angle_beta   90.00
_cell.angle_gamma   90.00
#
_symmetry.space_group_name_H-M   'P 1'
#
loop_
_entity.id
_entity.type
_entity.pdbx_description
1 polymer ?
#
loop_
_entity_poly.entity_id
_entity_poly.type
_entity_poly.pdbx_seq_one_letter_code
_entity_poly.pdbx_strand_id
1 'polypeptide(L)'
;MECHICGTTEELEVYGEFHLCPDCRDEHLRQCSDCGEFFIDNENDYIIDREGDIYCESCRENLSYCERCEEYSDCNDFVHIVDLDEYWCDSCAENHAYHCDSCGDWTSENHGNSDTTLCRGCFESDYYICDDCGELVHSSDAMSDDDGTYCRSCYESNHSNDIHNYSYEPCLNFQCADDENDEKPLPYLGFELEAGGVSIETRNDIAETISDGEETFYLKEDGSIPDYGFELVSHPITLRRHKELDWEIILKEMSTSGMKSHDLGESGCGLHVHVSRNYLTSYKWLLIDWFISKYQDKFEIIARRKETHWARFKKSNGLPVKDVYGKSNGTRYQAVNFENRNTVEFRLFRGTLNFSTFMATLEIVDALVHWARQLSISDILASKDAFRNFTDYIRSNSLYGNAVNYLNDKELI
;
A
#
# COMPACT_ATOMS: atom_id res chain seq x y z
N MET A 1 13.06 7.74 -89.27
CA MET A 1 12.24 7.89 -88.05
C MET A 1 11.68 6.51 -87.81
N GLU A 2 12.04 5.92 -86.68
CA GLU A 2 11.71 4.55 -86.30
C GLU A 2 11.08 4.57 -84.91
N CYS A 3 10.24 3.59 -84.59
CA CYS A 3 9.63 3.44 -83.28
C CYS A 3 10.72 3.30 -82.22
N HIS A 4 10.64 4.10 -81.15
CA HIS A 4 11.63 4.17 -80.07
C HIS A 4 11.83 2.82 -79.37
N ILE A 5 10.81 1.94 -79.37
CA ILE A 5 10.83 0.66 -78.65
C ILE A 5 11.12 -0.52 -79.61
N CYS A 6 10.32 -0.71 -80.66
CA CYS A 6 10.39 -1.90 -81.52
C CYS A 6 11.12 -1.69 -82.87
N GLY A 7 11.51 -0.45 -83.20
CA GLY A 7 12.23 -0.12 -84.43
C GLY A 7 11.41 -0.16 -85.73
N THR A 8 10.08 -0.36 -85.68
CA THR A 8 9.23 -0.28 -86.90
C THR A 8 9.21 1.14 -87.47
N THR A 9 8.98 1.27 -88.78
CA THR A 9 8.90 2.58 -89.46
C THR A 9 7.50 2.95 -89.93
N GLU A 10 6.50 2.13 -89.61
CA GLU A 10 5.11 2.28 -90.04
C GLU A 10 4.25 2.87 -88.91
N GLU A 11 3.26 3.70 -89.28
CA GLU A 11 2.22 4.23 -88.38
C GLU A 11 2.74 4.89 -87.09
N LEU A 12 3.73 5.77 -87.19
CA LEU A 12 4.33 6.43 -86.02
C LEU A 12 3.60 7.71 -85.60
N GLU A 13 3.35 7.85 -84.30
CA GLU A 13 2.82 9.06 -83.63
C GLU A 13 3.87 9.65 -82.66
N VAL A 14 3.79 10.96 -82.38
CA VAL A 14 4.77 11.70 -81.57
C VAL A 14 4.19 12.04 -80.20
N TYR A 15 4.89 11.68 -79.12
CA TYR A 15 4.53 11.95 -77.73
C TYR A 15 5.74 12.47 -76.96
N GLY A 16 5.78 13.79 -76.70
CA GLY A 16 6.98 14.43 -76.16
C GLY A 16 8.16 14.28 -77.13
N GLU A 17 9.20 13.54 -76.71
CA GLU A 17 10.37 13.21 -77.54
C GLU A 17 10.28 11.83 -78.23
N PHE A 18 9.28 11.01 -77.89
CA PHE A 18 9.15 9.64 -78.38
C PHE A 18 8.35 9.56 -79.68
N HIS A 19 8.79 8.69 -80.59
CA HIS A 19 8.03 8.29 -81.78
C HIS A 19 7.63 6.82 -81.60
N LEU A 20 6.34 6.52 -81.55
CA LEU A 20 5.84 5.17 -81.20
C LEU A 20 4.81 4.68 -82.22
N CYS A 21 4.83 3.38 -82.52
CA CYS A 21 3.72 2.71 -83.21
C CYS A 21 2.59 2.39 -82.22
N PRO A 22 1.36 2.10 -82.69
CA PRO A 22 0.18 1.93 -81.82
C PRO A 22 0.37 0.85 -80.74
N ASP A 23 0.94 -0.30 -81.11
CA ASP A 23 1.17 -1.40 -80.17
C ASP A 23 2.10 -0.99 -79.02
N CYS A 24 3.23 -0.35 -79.34
CA CYS A 24 4.19 0.12 -78.34
C CYS A 24 3.66 1.28 -77.49
N ARG A 25 2.80 2.13 -78.06
CA ARG A 25 2.12 3.19 -77.32
C ARG A 25 1.21 2.61 -76.25
N ASP A 26 0.31 1.71 -76.65
CA ASP A 26 -0.70 1.16 -75.74
C ASP A 26 -0.07 0.31 -74.63
N GLU A 27 1.01 -0.41 -74.96
CA GLU A 27 1.72 -1.25 -74.00
C GLU A 27 2.58 -0.45 -73.02
N HIS A 28 3.38 0.51 -73.51
CA HIS A 28 4.47 1.10 -72.73
C HIS A 28 4.35 2.61 -72.44
N LEU A 29 3.55 3.37 -73.19
CA LEU A 29 3.45 4.81 -72.95
C LEU A 29 2.53 5.08 -71.76
N ARG A 30 3.01 5.89 -70.82
CA ARG A 30 2.24 6.43 -69.71
C ARG A 30 2.35 7.95 -69.70
N GLN A 31 1.37 8.61 -69.09
CA GLN A 31 1.38 10.06 -68.88
C GLN A 31 1.27 10.31 -67.37
N CYS A 32 2.13 11.17 -66.83
CA CYS A 32 2.05 11.55 -65.44
C CYS A 32 0.85 12.49 -65.20
N SER A 33 0.01 12.20 -64.22
CA SER A 33 -1.15 13.01 -63.83
C SER A 33 -0.75 14.36 -63.20
N ASP A 34 0.44 14.46 -62.59
CA ASP A 34 0.94 15.67 -61.94
C ASP A 34 1.63 16.64 -62.94
N CYS A 35 2.74 16.22 -63.56
CA CYS A 35 3.48 17.09 -64.48
C CYS A 35 2.97 17.07 -65.93
N GLY A 36 2.12 16.11 -66.29
CA GLY A 36 1.59 15.94 -67.65
C GLY A 36 2.58 15.36 -68.67
N GLU A 37 3.82 15.05 -68.27
CA GLU A 37 4.84 14.51 -69.16
C GLU A 37 4.57 13.04 -69.52
N PHE A 38 4.86 12.69 -70.77
CA PHE A 38 4.81 11.31 -71.25
C PHE A 38 6.13 10.61 -70.96
N PHE A 39 6.08 9.36 -70.51
CA PHE A 39 7.25 8.54 -70.25
C PHE A 39 7.00 7.08 -70.66
N ILE A 40 8.09 6.34 -70.85
CA ILE A 40 8.05 4.91 -71.20
C ILE A 40 8.14 4.10 -69.91
N ASP A 41 7.17 3.22 -69.69
CA ASP A 41 7.18 2.24 -68.62
C ASP A 41 8.29 1.21 -68.84
N ASN A 42 9.38 1.38 -68.09
CA ASN A 42 10.47 0.43 -67.98
C ASN A 42 10.44 -0.19 -66.58
N GLU A 43 9.93 -1.41 -66.46
CA GLU A 43 9.92 -2.18 -65.20
C GLU A 43 9.05 -1.59 -64.06
N ASN A 44 7.97 -0.86 -64.36
CA ASN A 44 7.08 -0.21 -63.37
C ASN A 44 7.76 0.89 -62.53
N ASP A 45 8.59 1.73 -63.14
CA ASP A 45 9.21 2.88 -62.46
C ASP A 45 8.24 4.08 -62.27
N TYR A 46 6.98 3.77 -61.94
CA TYR A 46 5.92 4.74 -61.71
C TYR A 46 5.03 4.27 -60.56
N ILE A 47 4.34 5.22 -59.93
CA ILE A 47 3.41 4.94 -58.83
C ILE A 47 1.98 5.18 -59.32
N ILE A 48 1.05 4.36 -58.86
CA ILE A 48 -0.39 4.57 -59.03
C ILE A 48 -0.96 4.94 -57.65
N ASP A 49 -1.64 6.07 -57.55
CA ASP A 49 -2.34 6.43 -56.32
C ASP A 49 -3.69 5.71 -56.19
N ARG A 50 -4.38 5.91 -55.08
CA ARG A 50 -5.70 5.30 -54.81
C ARG A 50 -6.79 5.69 -55.82
N GLU A 51 -6.66 6.82 -56.51
CA GLU A 51 -7.63 7.29 -57.51
C GLU A 51 -7.36 6.68 -58.90
N GLY A 52 -6.23 5.98 -59.04
CA GLY A 52 -5.78 5.36 -60.29
C GLY A 52 -4.90 6.29 -61.13
N ASP A 53 -4.47 7.43 -60.57
CA ASP A 53 -3.62 8.39 -61.24
C ASP A 53 -2.15 7.93 -61.24
N ILE A 54 -1.43 8.25 -62.33
CA ILE A 54 -0.09 7.73 -62.60
C ILE A 54 0.96 8.82 -62.35
N TYR A 55 2.00 8.52 -61.59
CA TYR A 55 3.05 9.46 -61.23
C TYR A 55 4.42 8.93 -61.66
N CYS A 56 5.17 9.74 -62.41
CA CYS A 56 6.53 9.40 -62.83
C CYS A 56 7.52 9.46 -61.64
N GLU A 57 8.73 8.93 -61.84
CA GLU A 57 9.79 8.88 -60.82
C GLU A 57 10.03 10.23 -60.11
N SER A 58 10.00 11.35 -60.85
CA SER A 58 10.23 12.68 -60.29
C SER A 58 9.03 13.24 -59.51
N CYS A 59 7.80 12.87 -59.88
CA CYS A 59 6.59 13.36 -59.21
C CYS A 59 6.18 12.47 -58.03
N ARG A 60 6.76 11.28 -57.89
CA ARG A 60 6.46 10.34 -56.80
C ARG A 60 6.79 10.92 -55.41
N GLU A 61 7.66 11.93 -55.33
CA GLU A 61 8.00 12.61 -54.07
C GLU A 61 6.82 13.38 -53.46
N ASN A 62 5.78 13.67 -54.26
CA ASN A 62 4.53 14.29 -53.83
C ASN A 62 3.54 13.27 -53.25
N LEU A 63 3.89 11.98 -53.22
CA LEU A 63 3.07 10.91 -52.70
C LEU A 63 3.68 10.30 -51.44
N SER A 64 2.81 9.93 -50.51
CA SER A 64 3.14 9.11 -49.35
C SER A 64 2.43 7.77 -49.42
N TYR A 65 3.02 6.75 -48.80
CA TYR A 65 2.44 5.42 -48.70
C TYR A 65 1.71 5.26 -47.36
N CYS A 66 0.46 4.83 -47.40
CA CYS A 66 -0.33 4.57 -46.19
C CYS A 66 -0.12 3.14 -45.73
N GLU A 67 0.44 2.96 -44.53
CA GLU A 67 0.72 1.64 -43.95
C GLU A 67 -0.54 0.87 -43.57
N ARG A 68 -1.70 1.56 -43.50
CA ARG A 68 -2.98 0.94 -43.17
C ARG A 68 -3.75 0.37 -44.36
N CYS A 69 -3.88 1.13 -45.44
CA CYS A 69 -4.62 0.71 -46.63
C CYS A 69 -3.72 0.18 -47.74
N GLU A 70 -2.40 0.26 -47.58
CA GLU A 70 -1.40 -0.21 -48.55
C GLU A 70 -1.48 0.50 -49.91
N GLU A 71 -1.91 1.77 -49.92
CA GLU A 71 -2.08 2.59 -51.12
C GLU A 71 -1.27 3.89 -51.03
N TYR A 72 -0.93 4.47 -52.19
CA TYR A 72 -0.32 5.80 -52.30
C TYR A 72 -1.39 6.90 -52.38
N SER A 73 -1.11 8.06 -51.78
CA SER A 73 -1.96 9.25 -51.84
C SER A 73 -1.10 10.51 -51.69
N ASP A 74 -1.69 11.69 -51.91
CA ASP A 74 -1.01 12.98 -51.73
C ASP A 74 -0.34 13.07 -50.36
N CYS A 75 0.94 13.46 -50.34
CA CYS A 75 1.74 13.49 -49.12
C CYS A 75 1.21 14.45 -48.03
N ASN A 76 0.32 15.39 -48.37
CA ASN A 76 -0.29 16.33 -47.44
C ASN A 76 -1.46 15.74 -46.65
N ASP A 77 -2.05 14.63 -47.10
CA ASP A 77 -3.24 14.01 -46.50
C ASP A 77 -2.86 12.88 -45.52
N PHE A 78 -1.80 13.08 -44.72
CA PHE A 78 -1.24 12.05 -43.84
C PHE A 78 -1.03 12.54 -42.41
N VAL A 79 -1.28 11.64 -41.47
CA VAL A 79 -1.04 11.84 -40.04
C VAL A 79 -0.18 10.72 -39.47
N HIS A 80 0.55 11.03 -38.40
CA HIS A 80 1.38 10.06 -37.68
C HIS A 80 0.56 9.40 -36.56
N ILE A 81 0.60 8.06 -36.52
CA ILE A 81 -0.04 7.21 -35.52
C ILE A 81 1.01 6.84 -34.48
N VAL A 82 0.99 7.52 -33.34
CA VAL A 82 2.14 7.59 -32.41
C VAL A 82 2.49 6.25 -31.75
N ASP A 83 1.51 5.37 -31.53
CA ASP A 83 1.69 4.08 -30.86
C ASP A 83 2.21 2.98 -31.80
N LEU A 84 1.96 3.12 -33.10
CA LEU A 84 2.48 2.22 -34.14
C LEU A 84 3.77 2.74 -34.79
N ASP A 85 4.05 4.04 -34.64
CA ASP A 85 5.09 4.76 -35.39
C ASP A 85 4.87 4.69 -36.91
N GLU A 86 3.62 4.82 -37.32
CA GLU A 86 3.15 4.65 -38.71
C GLU A 86 2.55 5.95 -39.28
N TYR A 87 2.54 6.12 -40.60
CA TYR A 87 1.87 7.21 -41.31
C TYR A 87 0.64 6.70 -42.06
N TRP A 88 -0.53 7.22 -41.67
CA TRP A 88 -1.81 6.84 -42.26
C TRP A 88 -2.39 8.02 -43.02
N CYS A 89 -3.08 7.75 -44.12
CA CYS A 89 -3.84 8.78 -44.81
C CYS A 89 -5.03 9.23 -43.94
N ASP A 90 -5.50 10.47 -44.11
CA ASP A 90 -6.57 11.08 -43.30
C ASP A 90 -7.81 10.19 -43.22
N SER A 91 -8.21 9.59 -44.35
CA SER A 91 -9.37 8.70 -44.39
C SER A 91 -9.18 7.44 -43.53
N CYS A 92 -7.97 6.86 -43.50
CA CYS A 92 -7.70 5.72 -42.62
C CYS A 92 -7.71 6.14 -41.15
N ALA A 93 -7.07 7.27 -40.83
CA ALA A 93 -7.03 7.78 -39.47
C ALA A 93 -8.44 8.09 -38.94
N GLU A 94 -9.26 8.82 -39.69
CA GLU A 94 -10.64 9.18 -39.29
C GLU A 94 -11.54 7.96 -39.02
N ASN A 95 -11.30 6.84 -39.69
CA ASN A 95 -12.14 5.64 -39.58
C ASN A 95 -11.60 4.59 -38.61
N HIS A 96 -10.30 4.61 -38.30
CA HIS A 96 -9.62 3.51 -37.61
C HIS A 96 -8.67 3.92 -36.50
N ALA A 97 -8.48 5.22 -36.27
CA ALA A 97 -7.67 5.74 -35.19
C ALA A 97 -8.50 6.67 -34.30
N TYR A 98 -7.89 7.09 -33.21
CA TYR A 98 -8.46 8.02 -32.25
C TYR A 98 -7.56 9.23 -32.09
N HIS A 99 -8.15 10.37 -31.74
CA HIS A 99 -7.41 11.58 -31.41
C HIS A 99 -7.28 11.68 -29.88
N CYS A 100 -6.05 11.77 -29.37
CA CYS A 100 -5.82 11.88 -27.94
C CYS A 100 -6.31 13.24 -27.41
N ASP A 101 -7.17 13.23 -26.39
CA ASP A 101 -7.73 14.45 -25.80
C ASP A 101 -6.69 15.29 -25.04
N SER A 102 -5.58 14.67 -24.62
CA SER A 102 -4.50 15.34 -23.90
C SER A 102 -3.45 16.02 -24.80
N CYS A 103 -2.77 15.26 -25.68
CA CYS A 103 -1.72 15.81 -26.55
C CYS A 103 -2.21 16.24 -27.95
N GLY A 104 -3.35 15.73 -28.42
CA GLY A 104 -3.86 15.95 -29.76
C GLY A 104 -3.28 15.05 -30.86
N ASP A 105 -2.44 14.08 -30.50
CA ASP A 105 -1.88 13.15 -31.49
C ASP A 105 -2.87 12.04 -31.84
N TRP A 106 -2.67 11.42 -33.01
CA TRP A 106 -3.43 10.25 -33.44
C TRP A 106 -2.83 8.96 -32.86
N THR A 107 -3.69 8.04 -32.42
CA THR A 107 -3.34 6.76 -31.80
C THR A 107 -4.26 5.65 -32.31
N SER A 108 -3.73 4.44 -32.49
CA SER A 108 -4.52 3.30 -32.97
C SER A 108 -5.41 2.70 -31.87
N GLU A 109 -4.96 2.79 -30.61
CA GLU A 109 -5.71 2.32 -29.44
C GLU A 109 -6.10 3.46 -28.50
N ASN A 110 -7.28 3.34 -27.86
CA ASN A 110 -7.71 4.21 -26.77
C ASN A 110 -7.39 3.58 -25.41
N HIS A 111 -6.47 4.18 -24.66
CA HIS A 111 -6.08 3.79 -23.30
C HIS A 111 -6.89 4.48 -22.20
N GLY A 112 -7.78 5.41 -22.56
CA GLY A 112 -8.68 6.07 -21.62
C GLY A 112 -9.97 5.29 -21.42
N ASN A 113 -11.10 5.97 -21.50
CA ASN A 113 -12.44 5.39 -21.34
C ASN A 113 -13.39 5.87 -22.46
N SER A 114 -14.70 5.68 -22.27
CA SER A 114 -15.71 6.09 -23.25
C SER A 114 -15.84 7.61 -23.45
N ASP A 115 -15.43 8.40 -22.45
CA ASP A 115 -15.60 9.85 -22.42
C ASP A 115 -14.26 10.61 -22.59
N THR A 116 -13.13 9.91 -22.48
CA THR A 116 -11.79 10.48 -22.62
C THR A 116 -10.91 9.53 -23.40
N THR A 117 -10.45 9.98 -24.56
CA THR A 117 -9.54 9.23 -25.41
C THR A 117 -8.10 9.58 -25.08
N LEU A 118 -7.28 8.59 -24.77
CA LEU A 118 -5.86 8.79 -24.48
C LEU A 118 -4.98 7.88 -25.31
N CYS A 119 -3.88 8.42 -25.82
CA CYS A 119 -2.76 7.61 -26.27
C CYS A 119 -2.05 6.99 -25.05
N ARG A 120 -1.27 5.95 -25.29
CA ARG A 120 -0.53 5.24 -24.24
C ARG A 120 0.38 6.17 -23.43
N GLY A 121 1.11 7.06 -24.11
CA GLY A 121 2.08 7.95 -23.46
C GLY A 121 1.42 8.91 -22.48
N CYS A 122 0.29 9.53 -22.87
CA CYS A 122 -0.47 10.40 -21.98
C CYS A 122 -1.10 9.63 -20.81
N PHE A 123 -1.66 8.45 -21.06
CA PHE A 123 -2.20 7.60 -19.99
C PHE A 123 -1.13 7.25 -18.95
N GLU A 124 0.02 6.71 -19.38
CA GLU A 124 1.10 6.30 -18.47
C GLU A 124 1.76 7.48 -17.73
N SER A 125 1.69 8.70 -18.28
CA SER A 125 2.32 9.89 -17.68
C SER A 125 1.45 10.55 -16.62
N ASP A 126 0.15 10.69 -16.90
CA ASP A 126 -0.71 11.63 -16.16
C ASP A 126 -2.05 11.04 -15.72
N TYR A 127 -2.29 9.75 -15.90
CA TYR A 127 -3.56 9.13 -15.53
C TYR A 127 -3.39 7.84 -14.73
N TYR A 128 -4.39 7.55 -13.91
CA TYR A 128 -4.48 6.37 -13.08
C TYR A 128 -5.89 5.79 -13.16
N ILE A 129 -6.03 4.50 -12.85
CA ILE A 129 -7.33 3.86 -12.64
C ILE A 129 -7.54 3.76 -11.12
N CYS A 130 -8.66 4.29 -10.64
CA CYS A 130 -9.04 4.21 -9.23
C CYS A 130 -9.19 2.74 -8.82
N ASP A 131 -8.46 2.30 -7.80
CA ASP A 131 -8.47 0.92 -7.32
C ASP A 131 -9.83 0.49 -6.72
N ASP A 132 -10.62 1.46 -6.23
CA ASP A 132 -11.94 1.20 -5.62
C ASP A 132 -13.08 1.06 -6.64
N CYS A 133 -13.11 1.93 -7.66
CA CYS A 133 -14.25 2.03 -8.57
C CYS A 133 -13.91 1.80 -10.05
N GLY A 134 -12.63 1.73 -10.41
CA GLY A 134 -12.18 1.57 -11.79
C GLY A 134 -12.29 2.83 -12.65
N GLU A 135 -12.58 3.99 -12.06
CA GLU A 135 -12.66 5.27 -12.78
C GLU A 135 -11.28 5.76 -13.22
N LEU A 136 -11.20 6.33 -14.42
CA LEU A 136 -9.99 6.98 -14.93
C LEU A 136 -9.83 8.36 -14.28
N VAL A 137 -8.70 8.61 -13.63
CA VAL A 137 -8.42 9.83 -12.86
C VAL A 137 -7.13 10.47 -13.35
N HIS A 138 -7.15 11.78 -13.59
CA HIS A 138 -5.93 12.53 -13.88
C HIS A 138 -5.07 12.69 -12.62
N SER A 139 -3.74 12.71 -12.77
CA SER A 139 -2.76 12.77 -11.68
C SER A 139 -2.97 13.94 -10.71
N SER A 140 -3.54 15.05 -11.18
CA SER A 140 -3.90 16.21 -10.36
C SER A 140 -5.09 16.00 -9.42
N ASP A 141 -5.94 15.01 -9.70
CA ASP A 141 -7.15 14.68 -8.93
C ASP A 141 -7.08 13.30 -8.29
N ALA A 142 -6.02 12.54 -8.57
CA ALA A 142 -5.72 11.28 -7.94
C ALA A 142 -5.27 11.51 -6.48
N MET A 143 -5.81 10.70 -5.59
CA MET A 143 -5.39 10.58 -4.20
C MET A 143 -4.66 9.25 -4.05
N SER A 144 -3.65 9.17 -3.20
CA SER A 144 -2.90 7.93 -2.98
C SER A 144 -2.55 7.77 -1.52
N ASP A 145 -2.53 6.53 -1.04
CA ASP A 145 -2.02 6.13 0.27
C ASP A 145 -1.10 4.89 0.14
N ASP A 146 -0.92 4.17 1.24
CA ASP A 146 -0.06 2.98 1.28
C ASP A 146 -0.61 1.78 0.49
N ASP A 147 -1.88 1.79 0.09
CA ASP A 147 -2.58 0.66 -0.53
C ASP A 147 -2.92 0.86 -2.00
N GLY A 148 -2.94 2.09 -2.51
CA GLY A 148 -3.24 2.32 -3.92
C GLY A 148 -3.43 3.77 -4.35
N THR A 149 -4.06 3.92 -5.51
CA THR A 149 -4.44 5.21 -6.10
C THR A 149 -5.94 5.26 -6.34
N TYR A 150 -6.57 6.36 -5.94
CA TYR A 150 -8.02 6.48 -5.84
C TYR A 150 -8.50 7.81 -6.43
N CYS A 151 -9.74 7.83 -6.90
CA CYS A 151 -10.42 9.09 -7.14
C CYS A 151 -10.75 9.77 -5.80
N ARG A 152 -10.85 11.11 -5.81
CA ARG A 152 -11.14 11.90 -4.60
C ARG A 152 -12.35 11.40 -3.82
N SER A 153 -13.44 11.03 -4.51
CA SER A 153 -14.66 10.55 -3.86
C SER A 153 -14.46 9.22 -3.14
N CYS A 154 -13.79 8.25 -3.77
CA CYS A 154 -13.48 6.97 -3.14
C CYS A 154 -12.52 7.15 -1.97
N TYR A 155 -11.48 7.99 -2.15
CA TYR A 155 -10.53 8.32 -1.10
C TYR A 155 -11.22 8.91 0.13
N GLU A 156 -11.99 9.98 -0.03
CA GLU A 156 -12.68 10.65 1.09
C GLU A 156 -13.73 9.74 1.77
N SER A 157 -14.33 8.80 1.03
CA SER A 157 -15.35 7.91 1.58
C SER A 157 -14.77 6.72 2.32
N ASN A 158 -13.62 6.19 1.89
CA ASN A 158 -13.13 4.89 2.32
C ASN A 158 -11.74 4.93 2.97
N HIS A 159 -10.94 5.97 2.71
CA HIS A 159 -9.52 6.02 3.05
C HIS A 159 -9.22 7.18 3.99
N SER A 160 -8.10 7.10 4.72
CA SER A 160 -7.69 8.13 5.68
C SER A 160 -6.18 8.32 5.62
N ASN A 161 -5.72 9.58 5.59
CA ASN A 161 -4.30 9.88 5.67
C ASN A 161 -3.69 9.54 7.04
N ASP A 162 -4.52 9.41 8.08
CA ASP A 162 -4.09 9.16 9.45
C ASP A 162 -4.09 7.66 9.82
N ILE A 163 -4.59 6.79 8.93
CA ILE A 163 -4.65 5.33 9.15
C ILE A 163 -3.84 4.64 8.06
N HIS A 164 -2.73 4.04 8.46
CA HIS A 164 -1.86 3.30 7.55
C HIS A 164 -2.30 1.86 7.35
N ASN A 165 -1.76 1.21 6.34
CA ASN A 165 -1.99 -0.23 6.17
C ASN A 165 -1.35 -1.07 7.29
N TYR A 166 -1.77 -2.34 7.39
CA TYR A 166 -1.31 -3.25 8.45
C TYR A 166 0.20 -3.50 8.46
N SER A 167 0.90 -3.22 7.36
CA SER A 167 2.34 -3.49 7.19
C SER A 167 3.22 -2.27 7.48
N TYR A 168 2.63 -1.10 7.71
CA TYR A 168 3.35 0.12 7.99
C TYR A 168 4.24 0.02 9.25
N GLU A 169 5.48 0.48 9.11
CA GLU A 169 6.50 0.53 10.16
C GLU A 169 7.27 1.86 10.06
N PRO A 170 6.99 2.85 10.94
CA PRO A 170 7.67 4.14 10.90
C PRO A 170 9.08 4.07 11.50
N CYS A 171 9.84 5.16 11.33
CA CYS A 171 11.03 5.38 12.14
C CYS A 171 10.63 5.59 13.61
N LEU A 172 10.94 4.62 14.47
CA LEU A 172 10.50 4.63 15.88
C LEU A 172 11.03 5.84 16.66
N ASN A 173 10.13 6.56 17.32
CA ASN A 173 10.43 7.69 18.19
C ASN A 173 10.53 7.26 19.66
N PHE A 174 11.74 6.99 20.15
CA PHE A 174 11.95 6.56 21.54
C PHE A 174 11.80 7.74 22.51
N GLN A 175 10.81 7.69 23.41
CA GLN A 175 10.58 8.74 24.41
C GLN A 175 10.77 8.25 25.85
N CYS A 176 11.40 9.06 26.68
CA CYS A 176 11.50 8.84 28.12
C CYS A 176 11.32 10.17 28.87
N ALA A 177 11.03 10.11 30.16
CA ALA A 177 10.90 11.32 30.96
C ALA A 177 12.28 11.94 31.25
N ASP A 178 12.34 13.24 31.54
CA ASP A 178 13.58 14.03 31.48
C ASP A 178 14.73 13.49 32.35
N ASP A 179 14.43 13.03 33.57
CA ASP A 179 15.37 12.43 34.52
C ASP A 179 15.69 10.95 34.26
N GLU A 180 15.17 10.34 33.19
CA GLU A 180 15.56 8.99 32.71
C GLU A 180 16.61 9.02 31.59
N ASN A 181 16.94 10.19 31.03
CA ASN A 181 17.77 10.31 29.83
C ASN A 181 19.18 9.68 29.95
N ASP A 182 19.76 9.72 31.14
CA ASP A 182 21.09 9.17 31.43
C ASP A 182 21.06 7.68 31.86
N GLU A 183 19.88 7.14 32.16
CA GLU A 183 19.73 5.74 32.59
C GLU A 183 19.62 4.85 31.35
N LYS A 184 20.57 3.92 31.15
CA LYS A 184 20.47 2.92 30.07
C LYS A 184 20.95 1.54 30.55
N PRO A 185 20.31 0.44 30.11
CA PRO A 185 19.13 0.37 29.24
C PRO A 185 17.81 0.68 30.00
N LEU A 186 16.83 1.27 29.30
CA LEU A 186 15.48 1.53 29.80
C LEU A 186 14.48 0.46 29.33
N PRO A 187 13.41 0.19 30.10
CA PRO A 187 12.32 -0.69 29.68
C PRO A 187 11.28 0.11 28.89
N TYR A 188 11.61 0.51 27.65
CA TYR A 188 10.60 1.15 26.80
C TYR A 188 9.43 0.19 26.56
N LEU A 189 8.22 0.74 26.70
CA LEU A 189 6.95 0.10 26.45
C LEU A 189 6.38 0.65 25.14
N GLY A 190 6.08 -0.22 24.18
CA GLY A 190 5.15 0.10 23.10
C GLY A 190 3.82 -0.60 23.38
N PHE A 191 2.71 -0.10 22.87
CA PHE A 191 1.47 -0.86 22.89
C PHE A 191 0.76 -0.83 21.55
N GLU A 192 -0.05 -1.86 21.32
CA GLU A 192 -0.96 -1.99 20.18
C GLU A 192 -2.37 -2.17 20.76
N LEU A 193 -3.26 -1.21 20.51
CA LEU A 193 -4.63 -1.21 21.03
C LEU A 193 -5.64 -1.26 19.88
N GLU A 194 -6.33 -2.38 19.76
CA GLU A 194 -7.36 -2.59 18.75
C GLU A 194 -8.71 -1.98 19.19
N ALA A 195 -9.36 -1.18 18.32
CA ALA A 195 -10.69 -0.62 18.53
C ALA A 195 -11.45 -0.44 17.22
N GLY A 196 -12.78 -0.61 17.24
CA GLY A 196 -13.64 -0.50 16.06
C GLY A 196 -15.13 -0.45 16.39
N GLY A 197 -15.98 -0.96 15.50
CA GLY A 197 -17.43 -0.99 15.69
C GLY A 197 -18.15 0.28 15.25
N VAL A 198 -17.55 1.06 14.35
CA VAL A 198 -18.11 2.30 13.79
C VAL A 198 -18.20 2.22 12.27
N SER A 199 -18.84 3.20 11.62
CA SER A 199 -18.77 3.33 10.16
C SER A 199 -17.38 3.80 9.73
N ILE A 200 -17.06 3.62 8.46
CA ILE A 200 -15.80 4.09 7.87
C ILE A 200 -15.62 5.62 7.98
N GLU A 201 -16.70 6.39 7.76
CA GLU A 201 -16.73 7.84 7.96
C GLU A 201 -16.37 8.22 9.41
N THR A 202 -17.05 7.62 10.39
CA THR A 202 -16.77 7.89 11.82
C THR A 202 -15.38 7.40 12.24
N ARG A 203 -14.89 6.29 11.66
CA ARG A 203 -13.51 5.82 11.89
C ARG A 203 -12.51 6.89 11.47
N ASN A 204 -12.67 7.44 10.26
CA ASN A 204 -11.78 8.43 9.69
C ASN A 204 -11.85 9.76 10.47
N ASP A 205 -13.05 10.22 10.85
CA ASP A 205 -13.24 11.41 11.69
C ASP A 205 -12.51 11.28 13.05
N ILE A 206 -12.61 10.10 13.68
CA ILE A 206 -11.92 9.83 14.95
C ILE A 206 -10.41 9.87 14.75
N ALA A 207 -9.90 9.22 13.69
CA ALA A 207 -8.48 9.20 13.37
C ALA A 207 -7.91 10.61 13.20
N GLU A 208 -8.57 11.46 12.40
CA GLU A 208 -8.19 12.86 12.21
C GLU A 208 -8.23 13.63 13.54
N THR A 209 -9.27 13.40 14.35
CA THR A 209 -9.46 14.13 15.63
C THR A 209 -8.39 13.81 16.67
N ILE A 210 -7.98 12.54 16.76
CA ILE A 210 -6.99 12.12 17.76
C ILE A 210 -5.54 12.29 17.28
N SER A 211 -5.32 12.41 15.97
CA SER A 211 -4.00 12.47 15.34
C SER A 211 -3.08 13.50 16.02
N ASP A 212 -1.86 13.07 16.33
CA ASP A 212 -0.79 13.95 16.84
C ASP A 212 0.34 14.13 15.82
N GLY A 213 0.08 13.81 14.55
CA GLY A 213 1.10 13.85 13.49
C GLY A 213 2.19 12.79 13.66
N GLU A 214 1.83 11.63 14.24
CA GLU A 214 2.71 10.49 14.51
C GLU A 214 3.85 10.75 15.52
N GLU A 215 3.72 11.76 16.38
CA GLU A 215 4.74 12.07 17.39
C GLU A 215 4.79 10.97 18.46
N THR A 216 3.63 10.53 18.94
CA THR A 216 3.50 9.59 20.06
C THR A 216 2.97 8.23 19.64
N PHE A 217 2.09 8.18 18.65
CA PHE A 217 1.48 6.96 18.14
C PHE A 217 1.10 7.11 16.68
N TYR A 218 0.85 5.99 16.01
CA TYR A 218 0.36 5.94 14.64
C TYR A 218 -0.81 4.94 14.58
N LEU A 219 -1.71 5.11 13.61
CA LEU A 219 -2.86 4.24 13.46
C LEU A 219 -2.65 3.29 12.28
N LYS A 220 -3.12 2.05 12.43
CA LYS A 220 -3.02 1.03 11.39
C LYS A 220 -4.33 0.32 11.19
N GLU A 221 -4.55 -0.16 9.98
CA GLU A 221 -5.57 -1.16 9.71
C GLU A 221 -5.18 -2.51 10.31
N ASP A 222 -6.14 -3.19 10.92
CA ASP A 222 -6.01 -4.58 11.32
C ASP A 222 -7.27 -5.35 10.90
N GLY A 223 -7.09 -6.29 9.97
CA GLY A 223 -8.16 -7.16 9.48
C GLY A 223 -8.75 -8.10 10.54
N SER A 224 -8.18 -8.13 11.75
CA SER A 224 -8.75 -8.83 12.91
C SER A 224 -9.92 -8.08 13.56
N ILE A 225 -10.03 -6.76 13.36
CA ILE A 225 -11.02 -5.90 13.99
C ILE A 225 -12.38 -6.04 13.26
N PRO A 226 -13.42 -6.56 13.93
CA PRO A 226 -14.76 -6.65 13.36
C PRO A 226 -15.40 -5.26 13.27
N ASP A 227 -16.01 -4.94 12.12
CA ASP A 227 -16.67 -3.66 11.81
C ASP A 227 -15.71 -2.46 11.93
N TYR A 228 -15.37 -1.85 10.77
CA TYR A 228 -14.38 -0.78 10.55
C TYR A 228 -13.81 -0.08 11.81
N GLY A 229 -12.50 -0.22 12.00
CA GLY A 229 -11.74 0.31 13.13
C GLY A 229 -10.25 0.45 12.80
N PHE A 230 -9.42 0.65 13.82
CA PHE A 230 -7.96 0.73 13.68
C PHE A 230 -7.25 0.19 14.92
N GLU A 231 -5.97 -0.11 14.76
CA GLU A 231 -5.02 -0.37 15.84
C GLU A 231 -4.25 0.91 16.15
N LEU A 232 -4.39 1.40 17.39
CA LEU A 232 -3.59 2.53 17.90
C LEU A 232 -2.26 1.99 18.42
N VAL A 233 -1.17 2.30 17.72
CA VAL A 233 0.17 1.78 18.01
C VAL A 233 1.06 2.89 18.53
N SER A 234 1.53 2.77 19.78
CA SER A 234 2.45 3.75 20.33
C SER A 234 3.89 3.51 19.88
N HIS A 235 4.65 4.60 19.77
CA HIS A 235 6.10 4.50 19.76
C HIS A 235 6.63 3.90 21.09
N PRO A 236 7.91 3.48 21.16
CA PRO A 236 8.51 2.97 22.40
C PRO A 236 8.70 4.08 23.44
N ILE A 237 7.92 4.05 24.52
CA ILE A 237 7.85 5.10 25.53
C ILE A 237 8.02 4.50 26.94
N THR A 238 8.78 5.13 27.84
CA THR A 238 8.88 4.62 29.23
C THR A 238 7.55 4.78 29.97
N LEU A 239 7.25 3.91 30.95
CA LEU A 239 6.01 4.03 31.73
C LEU A 239 5.82 5.44 32.30
N ARG A 240 6.90 6.04 32.79
CA ARG A 240 6.85 7.36 33.41
C ARG A 240 6.43 8.43 32.41
N ARG A 241 7.00 8.39 31.20
CA ARG A 241 6.57 9.26 30.09
C ARG A 241 5.14 8.96 29.65
N HIS A 242 4.70 7.69 29.58
CA HIS A 242 3.29 7.36 29.30
C HIS A 242 2.32 8.03 30.26
N LYS A 243 2.66 8.16 31.55
CA LYS A 243 1.80 8.80 32.57
C LYS A 243 1.69 10.31 32.42
N GLU A 244 2.55 10.93 31.63
CA GLU A 244 2.53 12.38 31.32
C GLU A 244 1.75 12.70 30.05
N LEU A 245 1.44 11.68 29.24
CA LEU A 245 0.75 11.82 27.96
C LEU A 245 -0.77 11.77 28.14
N ASP A 246 -1.48 12.41 27.22
CA ASP A 246 -2.93 12.62 27.27
C ASP A 246 -3.76 11.41 26.82
N TRP A 247 -3.35 10.19 27.17
CA TRP A 247 -4.08 8.97 26.83
C TRP A 247 -5.53 8.99 27.31
N GLU A 248 -5.84 9.66 28.42
CA GLU A 248 -7.22 9.80 28.89
C GLU A 248 -8.08 10.57 27.89
N ILE A 249 -7.55 11.60 27.24
CA ILE A 249 -8.26 12.40 26.24
C ILE A 249 -8.49 11.55 24.99
N ILE A 250 -7.44 10.90 24.48
CA ILE A 250 -7.48 10.08 23.27
C ILE A 250 -8.49 8.92 23.43
N LEU A 251 -8.34 8.12 24.49
CA LEU A 251 -9.21 6.95 24.72
C LEU A 251 -10.66 7.36 24.98
N LYS A 252 -10.86 8.50 25.66
CA LYS A 252 -12.19 9.05 25.87
C LYS A 252 -12.83 9.45 24.56
N GLU A 253 -12.12 10.19 23.70
CA GLU A 253 -12.60 10.62 22.39
C GLU A 253 -13.06 9.42 21.54
N MET A 254 -12.18 8.41 21.40
CA MET A 254 -12.52 7.15 20.71
C MET A 254 -13.82 6.54 21.25
N SER A 255 -13.94 6.44 22.58
CA SER A 255 -15.10 5.82 23.21
C SER A 255 -16.39 6.65 23.08
N THR A 256 -16.31 7.99 23.17
CA THR A 256 -17.47 8.88 23.07
C THR A 256 -17.98 9.00 21.64
N SER A 257 -17.09 8.84 20.68
CA SER A 257 -17.40 8.82 19.25
C SER A 257 -17.85 7.43 18.75
N GLY A 258 -18.00 6.48 19.67
CA GLY A 258 -18.72 5.23 19.45
C GLY A 258 -17.85 4.00 19.25
N MET A 259 -16.52 4.15 19.22
CA MET A 259 -15.63 3.00 19.14
C MET A 259 -15.73 2.12 20.37
N LYS A 260 -15.52 0.83 20.15
CA LYS A 260 -15.48 -0.21 21.15
C LYS A 260 -14.19 -0.98 20.99
N SER A 261 -13.74 -1.57 22.09
CA SER A 261 -12.58 -2.47 22.09
C SER A 261 -12.97 -3.74 22.84
N HIS A 262 -13.20 -3.61 24.16
CA HIS A 262 -13.62 -4.73 25.00
C HIS A 262 -14.96 -5.36 24.57
N ASP A 263 -15.88 -4.58 24.02
CA ASP A 263 -17.28 -4.99 23.82
C ASP A 263 -17.60 -5.50 22.40
N LEU A 264 -16.59 -5.68 21.55
CA LEU A 264 -16.73 -6.21 20.17
C LEU A 264 -16.80 -7.75 20.08
N GLY A 265 -17.02 -8.43 21.21
CA GLY A 265 -17.16 -9.89 21.28
C GLY A 265 -15.93 -10.60 21.88
N GLU A 266 -16.03 -11.93 22.03
CA GLU A 266 -15.02 -12.75 22.73
C GLU A 266 -13.66 -12.85 22.00
N SER A 267 -13.64 -12.48 20.72
CA SER A 267 -12.49 -12.61 19.81
C SER A 267 -11.95 -11.28 19.26
N GLY A 268 -12.59 -10.14 19.50
CA GLY A 268 -12.48 -8.97 18.62
C GLY A 268 -11.28 -8.05 18.79
N CYS A 269 -10.85 -7.73 20.03
CA CYS A 269 -9.79 -6.73 20.23
C CYS A 269 -8.79 -7.06 21.35
N GLY A 270 -7.50 -6.92 21.06
CA GLY A 270 -6.35 -7.04 21.94
C GLY A 270 -5.83 -5.71 22.51
N LEU A 271 -5.03 -5.83 23.56
CA LEU A 271 -4.07 -4.80 23.98
C LEU A 271 -2.72 -5.50 24.13
N HIS A 272 -1.86 -5.41 23.12
CA HIS A 272 -0.52 -5.96 23.19
C HIS A 272 0.42 -4.93 23.79
N VAL A 273 1.35 -5.38 24.65
CA VAL A 273 2.37 -4.50 25.23
C VAL A 273 3.74 -5.05 24.89
N HIS A 274 4.56 -4.26 24.22
CA HIS A 274 5.91 -4.60 23.78
C HIS A 274 6.91 -4.00 24.76
N VAL A 275 7.86 -4.80 25.24
CA VAL A 275 8.91 -4.33 26.14
C VAL A 275 10.27 -4.53 25.49
N SER A 276 11.17 -3.55 25.64
CA SER A 276 12.57 -3.64 25.21
C SER A 276 13.25 -4.94 25.69
N ARG A 277 13.57 -5.84 24.77
CA ARG A 277 14.11 -7.17 25.08
C ARG A 277 15.46 -7.10 25.79
N ASN A 278 16.29 -6.13 25.44
CA ASN A 278 17.62 -5.93 26.01
C ASN A 278 17.61 -5.41 27.46
N TYR A 279 16.44 -5.01 27.99
CA TYR A 279 16.33 -4.57 29.38
C TYR A 279 16.57 -5.72 30.37
N LEU A 280 16.24 -6.96 30.00
CA LEU A 280 16.43 -8.14 30.84
C LEU A 280 17.29 -9.20 30.15
N THR A 281 17.96 -10.04 30.95
CA THR A 281 18.63 -11.24 30.43
C THR A 281 17.60 -12.31 30.07
N SER A 282 17.96 -13.24 29.18
CA SER A 282 17.08 -14.36 28.79
C SER A 282 16.57 -15.17 29.99
N TYR A 283 17.37 -15.30 31.04
CA TYR A 283 16.96 -15.97 32.27
C TYR A 283 15.82 -15.23 33.00
N LYS A 284 15.87 -13.89 33.05
CA LYS A 284 14.81 -13.09 33.69
C LYS A 284 13.52 -13.12 32.87
N TRP A 285 13.62 -13.10 31.54
CA TRP A 285 12.46 -13.28 30.66
C TRP A 285 11.79 -14.65 30.84
N LEU A 286 12.59 -15.72 30.99
CA LEU A 286 12.09 -17.05 31.34
C LEU A 286 11.31 -17.03 32.65
N LEU A 287 11.80 -16.30 33.67
CA LEU A 287 11.09 -16.20 34.95
C LEU A 287 9.74 -15.50 34.84
N ILE A 288 9.65 -14.44 34.04
CA ILE A 288 8.37 -13.74 33.78
C ILE A 288 7.39 -14.68 33.08
N ASP A 289 7.82 -15.35 32.01
CA ASP A 289 6.99 -16.28 31.23
C ASP A 289 6.50 -17.47 32.09
N TRP A 290 7.39 -18.02 32.91
CA TRP A 290 7.04 -19.04 33.90
C TRP A 290 6.07 -18.52 34.96
N PHE A 291 6.28 -17.30 35.49
CA PHE A 291 5.45 -16.71 36.52
C PHE A 291 4.01 -16.49 36.01
N ILE A 292 3.88 -15.91 34.81
CA ILE A 292 2.57 -15.71 34.15
C ILE A 292 1.87 -17.05 33.93
N SER A 293 2.59 -18.05 33.44
CA SER A 293 2.03 -19.38 33.19
C SER A 293 1.69 -20.16 34.46
N LYS A 294 2.44 -19.96 35.54
CA LYS A 294 2.19 -20.60 36.84
C LYS A 294 0.96 -20.02 37.53
N TYR A 295 0.75 -18.72 37.43
CA TYR A 295 -0.38 -17.99 38.02
C TYR A 295 -1.44 -17.63 36.97
N GLN A 296 -1.66 -18.54 36.01
CA GLN A 296 -2.56 -18.31 34.89
C GLN A 296 -3.97 -17.89 35.33
N ASP A 297 -4.53 -18.50 36.37
CA ASP A 297 -5.86 -18.15 36.89
C ASP A 297 -5.94 -16.67 37.31
N LYS A 298 -4.85 -16.14 37.89
CA LYS A 298 -4.74 -14.73 38.27
C LYS A 298 -4.53 -13.83 37.05
N PHE A 299 -3.67 -14.25 36.12
CA PHE A 299 -3.39 -13.48 34.90
C PHE A 299 -4.56 -13.46 33.92
N GLU A 300 -5.40 -14.48 33.87
CA GLU A 300 -6.65 -14.46 33.08
C GLU A 300 -7.64 -13.42 33.64
N ILE A 301 -7.70 -13.23 34.97
CA ILE A 301 -8.48 -12.16 35.61
C ILE A 301 -7.90 -10.78 35.25
N ILE A 302 -6.58 -10.62 35.37
CA ILE A 302 -5.89 -9.36 35.03
C ILE A 302 -6.07 -9.01 33.55
N ALA A 303 -5.93 -10.02 32.68
CA ALA A 303 -6.06 -9.89 31.23
C ALA A 303 -7.50 -9.68 30.77
N ARG A 304 -8.49 -9.93 31.63
CA ARG A 304 -9.93 -9.90 31.32
C ARG A 304 -10.32 -10.88 30.22
N ARG A 305 -9.54 -11.94 30.02
CA ARG A 305 -9.85 -13.04 29.10
C ARG A 305 -9.14 -14.32 29.53
N LYS A 306 -9.77 -15.45 29.23
CA LYS A 306 -9.15 -16.78 29.37
C LYS A 306 -8.16 -17.02 28.23
N GLU A 307 -7.36 -18.07 28.36
CA GLU A 307 -6.53 -18.59 27.28
C GLU A 307 -7.32 -18.74 25.97
N THR A 308 -6.80 -18.17 24.89
CA THR A 308 -7.34 -18.28 23.53
C THR A 308 -6.28 -18.87 22.59
N HIS A 309 -6.67 -19.20 21.35
CA HIS A 309 -5.71 -19.61 20.33
C HIS A 309 -4.62 -18.55 20.10
N TRP A 310 -4.97 -17.26 20.23
CA TRP A 310 -4.12 -16.11 19.93
C TRP A 310 -3.17 -15.71 21.06
N ALA A 311 -3.44 -16.18 22.30
CA ALA A 311 -2.69 -15.85 23.50
C ALA A 311 -2.53 -17.06 24.43
N ARG A 312 -1.87 -18.11 23.95
CA ARG A 312 -1.71 -19.38 24.69
C ARG A 312 -0.69 -19.27 25.82
N PHE A 313 -1.04 -19.76 27.01
CA PHE A 313 -0.08 -19.86 28.12
C PHE A 313 0.81 -21.09 27.94
N LYS A 314 2.11 -20.97 28.24
CA LYS A 314 3.03 -22.09 28.09
C LYS A 314 2.85 -23.12 29.19
N LYS A 315 2.79 -24.38 28.79
CA LYS A 315 2.71 -25.52 29.71
C LYS A 315 4.02 -26.27 29.70
N SER A 316 4.54 -26.61 30.89
CA SER A 316 5.81 -27.36 30.98
C SER A 316 5.69 -28.77 30.42
N ASN A 317 4.51 -29.40 30.55
CA ASN A 317 4.22 -30.77 30.11
C ASN A 317 5.29 -31.79 30.57
N GLY A 318 5.88 -31.56 31.76
CA GLY A 318 6.93 -32.41 32.33
C GLY A 318 8.36 -32.11 31.85
N LEU A 319 8.55 -31.14 30.94
CA LEU A 319 9.87 -30.68 30.49
C LEU A 319 10.51 -29.70 31.50
N PRO A 320 11.85 -29.57 31.51
CA PRO A 320 12.54 -28.59 32.35
C PRO A 320 12.11 -27.15 32.00
N VAL A 321 11.90 -26.31 33.02
CA VAL A 321 11.44 -24.90 32.87
C VAL A 321 12.28 -24.14 31.82
N LYS A 322 13.60 -24.30 31.85
CA LYS A 322 14.54 -23.63 30.92
C LYS A 322 14.39 -24.03 29.45
N ASP A 323 13.72 -25.13 29.17
CA ASP A 323 13.53 -25.65 27.82
C ASP A 323 12.19 -25.19 27.23
N VAL A 324 11.30 -24.63 28.06
CA VAL A 324 9.94 -24.24 27.67
C VAL A 324 9.76 -22.71 27.71
N TYR A 325 10.15 -22.07 28.81
CA TYR A 325 9.83 -20.67 29.08
C TYR A 325 10.95 -19.72 28.60
N GLY A 326 10.57 -18.48 28.27
CA GLY A 326 11.49 -17.42 27.84
C GLY A 326 12.12 -17.61 26.46
N LYS A 327 11.49 -18.44 25.62
CA LYS A 327 11.98 -18.82 24.29
C LYS A 327 10.89 -18.70 23.23
N SER A 328 11.31 -18.40 22.00
CA SER A 328 10.51 -18.59 20.79
C SER A 328 10.20 -20.09 20.62
N ASN A 329 9.02 -20.39 20.11
CA ASN A 329 8.60 -21.75 19.75
C ASN A 329 8.10 -21.82 18.30
N GLY A 330 8.42 -20.80 17.50
CA GLY A 330 8.03 -20.70 16.08
C GLY A 330 6.61 -20.19 15.88
N THR A 331 5.98 -19.59 16.90
CA THR A 331 4.66 -18.98 16.76
C THR A 331 4.51 -17.75 17.66
N ARG A 332 3.93 -16.68 17.09
CA ARG A 332 3.58 -15.48 17.85
C ARG A 332 2.39 -15.67 18.79
N TYR A 333 1.60 -16.73 18.61
CA TYR A 333 0.33 -16.94 19.31
C TYR A 333 0.51 -17.50 20.73
N GLN A 334 1.24 -16.76 21.56
CA GLN A 334 1.56 -17.05 22.95
C GLN A 334 1.19 -15.85 23.81
N ALA A 335 0.77 -16.09 25.05
CA ALA A 335 0.48 -15.04 26.04
C ALA A 335 1.66 -14.08 26.24
N VAL A 336 2.89 -14.62 26.15
CA VAL A 336 4.14 -13.87 26.04
C VAL A 336 4.88 -14.34 24.80
N ASN A 337 4.96 -13.47 23.80
CA ASN A 337 5.59 -13.73 22.51
C ASN A 337 7.07 -13.32 22.54
N PHE A 338 7.92 -14.25 22.10
CA PHE A 338 9.37 -14.11 22.02
C PHE A 338 9.91 -14.16 20.57
N GLU A 339 9.05 -14.15 19.54
CA GLU A 339 9.49 -14.14 18.14
C GLU A 339 10.13 -12.80 17.74
N ASN A 340 9.64 -11.66 18.27
CA ASN A 340 10.09 -10.33 17.88
C ASN A 340 11.56 -10.08 18.26
N ARG A 341 12.43 -9.67 17.33
CA ARG A 341 13.87 -9.58 17.60
C ARG A 341 14.25 -8.65 18.77
N ASN A 342 13.63 -7.47 18.81
CA ASN A 342 14.03 -6.37 19.71
C ASN A 342 13.13 -6.21 20.94
N THR A 343 11.96 -6.86 20.95
CA THR A 343 10.96 -6.73 22.01
C THR A 343 10.50 -8.08 22.53
N VAL A 344 9.90 -8.08 23.71
CA VAL A 344 9.09 -9.18 24.23
C VAL A 344 7.67 -8.65 24.34
N GLU A 345 6.74 -9.35 23.71
CA GLU A 345 5.37 -8.86 23.53
C GLU A 345 4.40 -9.64 24.42
N PHE A 346 3.65 -8.91 25.24
CA PHE A 346 2.62 -9.44 26.12
C PHE A 346 1.28 -9.39 25.39
N ARG A 347 0.86 -10.52 24.85
CA ARG A 347 -0.37 -10.64 24.06
C ARG A 347 -1.58 -11.00 24.89
N LEU A 348 -1.46 -11.26 26.19
CA LEU A 348 -2.56 -11.83 26.97
C LEU A 348 -3.75 -10.89 27.18
N PHE A 349 -3.58 -9.57 27.16
CA PHE A 349 -4.62 -8.64 27.59
C PHE A 349 -5.71 -8.45 26.53
N ARG A 350 -6.95 -8.35 27.00
CA ARG A 350 -8.09 -7.90 26.19
C ARG A 350 -8.05 -6.39 26.05
N GLY A 351 -8.42 -5.88 24.88
CA GLY A 351 -8.52 -4.45 24.59
C GLY A 351 -9.45 -3.70 25.56
N THR A 352 -9.24 -2.38 25.68
CA THR A 352 -10.02 -1.49 26.53
C THR A 352 -9.84 -0.03 26.13
N LEU A 353 -10.92 0.76 26.19
CA LEU A 353 -10.88 2.23 26.09
C LEU A 353 -11.04 2.90 27.47
N ASN A 354 -11.08 2.12 28.55
CA ASN A 354 -11.11 2.67 29.90
C ASN A 354 -9.68 3.04 30.32
N PHE A 355 -9.40 4.35 30.46
CA PHE A 355 -8.08 4.88 30.80
C PHE A 355 -7.44 4.19 32.02
N SER A 356 -8.16 4.05 33.14
CA SER A 356 -7.60 3.42 34.34
C SER A 356 -7.22 1.96 34.11
N THR A 357 -8.01 1.21 33.33
CA THR A 357 -7.71 -0.19 32.99
C THR A 357 -6.55 -0.30 32.00
N PHE A 358 -6.49 0.61 31.03
CA PHE A 358 -5.38 0.72 30.08
C PHE A 358 -4.06 1.00 30.83
N MET A 359 -4.02 2.04 31.65
CA MET A 359 -2.83 2.40 32.44
C MET A 359 -2.45 1.31 33.45
N ALA A 360 -3.43 0.66 34.09
CA ALA A 360 -3.16 -0.47 34.97
C ALA A 360 -2.46 -1.62 34.22
N THR A 361 -2.78 -1.83 32.93
CA THR A 361 -2.13 -2.87 32.11
C THR A 361 -0.66 -2.53 31.88
N LEU A 362 -0.34 -1.29 31.48
CA LEU A 362 1.06 -0.83 31.32
C LEU A 362 1.83 -0.88 32.63
N GLU A 363 1.23 -0.43 33.74
CA GLU A 363 1.84 -0.45 35.06
C GLU A 363 2.14 -1.88 35.55
N ILE A 364 1.26 -2.85 35.29
CA ILE A 364 1.50 -4.26 35.65
C ILE A 364 2.65 -4.86 34.83
N VAL A 365 2.73 -4.56 33.53
CA VAL A 365 3.81 -5.05 32.66
C VAL A 365 5.15 -4.44 33.07
N ASP A 366 5.21 -3.13 33.31
CA ASP A 366 6.40 -2.46 33.82
C ASP A 366 6.84 -3.04 35.18
N ALA A 367 5.89 -3.23 36.10
CA ALA A 367 6.15 -3.80 37.40
C ALA A 367 6.71 -5.22 37.30
N LEU A 368 6.18 -6.06 36.40
CA LEU A 368 6.70 -7.42 36.16
C LEU A 368 8.18 -7.38 35.76
N VAL A 369 8.52 -6.47 34.86
CA VAL A 369 9.86 -6.35 34.28
C VAL A 369 10.85 -5.81 35.31
N HIS A 370 10.49 -4.76 36.06
CA HIS A 370 11.31 -4.23 37.14
C HIS A 370 11.46 -5.20 38.31
N TRP A 371 10.38 -5.85 38.72
CA TRP A 371 10.40 -6.86 39.78
C TRP A 371 11.29 -8.04 39.39
N ALA A 372 11.13 -8.59 38.18
CA ALA A 372 11.97 -9.67 37.69
C ALA A 372 13.45 -9.27 37.63
N ARG A 373 13.78 -8.01 37.30
CA ARG A 373 15.16 -7.51 37.32
C ARG A 373 15.79 -7.67 38.70
N GLN A 374 15.04 -7.40 39.77
CA GLN A 374 15.49 -7.45 41.16
C GLN A 374 15.56 -8.86 41.75
N LEU A 375 14.80 -9.83 41.22
CA LEU A 375 14.74 -11.20 41.78
C LEU A 375 16.09 -11.95 41.76
N SER A 376 16.51 -12.49 42.88
CA SER A 376 17.58 -13.49 42.93
C SER A 376 17.04 -14.92 42.82
N ILE A 377 17.92 -15.89 42.53
CA ILE A 377 17.59 -17.33 42.54
C ILE A 377 17.01 -17.74 43.91
N SER A 378 17.53 -17.15 44.99
CA SER A 378 17.07 -17.43 46.35
C SER A 378 15.64 -16.95 46.59
N ASP A 379 15.23 -15.81 46.01
CA ASP A 379 13.88 -15.26 46.19
C ASP A 379 12.80 -16.14 45.57
N ILE A 380 13.12 -16.75 44.43
CA ILE A 380 12.23 -17.68 43.72
C ILE A 380 12.09 -19.00 44.49
N LEU A 381 13.19 -19.50 45.07
CA LEU A 381 13.22 -20.76 45.81
C LEU A 381 12.64 -20.64 47.23
N ALA A 382 12.73 -19.46 47.86
CA ALA A 382 12.26 -19.22 49.22
C ALA A 382 10.79 -18.78 49.32
N SER A 383 10.22 -18.28 48.23
CA SER A 383 8.88 -17.71 48.20
C SER A 383 7.79 -18.78 48.26
N LYS A 384 7.06 -18.86 49.38
CA LYS A 384 5.85 -19.69 49.51
C LYS A 384 4.68 -19.20 48.63
N ASP A 385 4.64 -17.91 48.31
CA ASP A 385 3.65 -17.30 47.42
C ASP A 385 4.27 -16.14 46.62
N ALA A 386 4.74 -16.45 45.40
CA ALA A 386 5.43 -15.46 44.56
C ALA A 386 4.46 -14.41 44.00
N PHE A 387 3.17 -14.73 43.86
CA PHE A 387 2.18 -13.77 43.38
C PHE A 387 1.94 -12.68 44.41
N ARG A 388 1.80 -13.06 45.69
CA ARG A 388 1.71 -12.09 46.78
C ARG A 388 2.93 -11.16 46.85
N ASN A 389 4.14 -11.69 46.68
CA ASN A 389 5.35 -10.86 46.68
C ASN A 389 5.36 -9.86 45.52
N PHE A 390 4.90 -10.27 44.33
CA PHE A 390 4.75 -9.39 43.18
C PHE A 390 3.71 -8.29 43.44
N THR A 391 2.57 -8.63 44.02
CA THR A 391 1.55 -7.64 44.34
C THR A 391 1.95 -6.70 45.47
N ASP A 392 2.70 -7.19 46.47
CA ASP A 392 3.27 -6.35 47.52
C ASP A 392 4.29 -5.36 46.93
N TYR A 393 5.09 -5.79 45.94
CA TYR A 393 5.96 -4.91 45.18
C TYR A 393 5.16 -3.80 44.47
N ILE A 394 4.08 -4.15 43.77
CA ILE A 394 3.18 -3.15 43.15
C ILE A 394 2.65 -2.15 44.19
N ARG A 395 2.13 -2.62 45.33
CA ARG A 395 1.58 -1.75 46.39
C ARG A 395 2.61 -0.83 47.03
N SER A 396 3.89 -1.24 47.03
CA SER A 396 4.97 -0.47 47.64
C SER A 396 5.48 0.70 46.78
N ASN A 397 5.10 0.75 45.51
CA ASN A 397 5.59 1.74 44.56
C ASN A 397 4.46 2.65 44.07
N SER A 398 4.58 3.95 44.36
CA SER A 398 3.59 4.97 43.99
C SER A 398 3.42 5.15 42.48
N LEU A 399 4.37 4.67 41.67
CA LEU A 399 4.25 4.69 40.21
C LEU A 399 3.11 3.81 39.69
N TYR A 400 2.65 2.81 40.46
CA TYR A 400 1.69 1.79 40.03
C TYR A 400 0.28 1.98 40.60
N GLY A 401 -0.16 3.23 40.77
CA GLY A 401 -1.45 3.56 41.38
C GLY A 401 -2.68 2.96 40.66
N ASN A 402 -2.70 2.94 39.32
CA ASN A 402 -3.81 2.34 38.57
C ASN A 402 -3.81 0.82 38.72
N ALA A 403 -2.63 0.19 38.68
CA ALA A 403 -2.48 -1.25 38.92
C ALA A 403 -2.95 -1.64 40.33
N VAL A 404 -2.61 -0.86 41.37
CA VAL A 404 -3.09 -1.11 42.74
C VAL A 404 -4.61 -1.06 42.80
N ASN A 405 -5.23 -0.01 42.26
CA ASN A 405 -6.69 0.11 42.25
C ASN A 405 -7.33 -1.05 41.49
N TYR A 406 -6.81 -1.36 40.30
CA TYR A 406 -7.30 -2.45 39.46
C TYR A 406 -7.21 -3.81 40.15
N LEU A 407 -6.10 -4.12 40.81
CA LEU A 407 -5.92 -5.39 41.52
C LEU A 407 -6.84 -5.50 42.76
N ASN A 408 -7.09 -4.40 43.48
CA ASN A 408 -8.08 -4.37 44.57
C ASN A 408 -9.48 -4.68 44.05
N ASP A 409 -9.88 -4.05 42.94
CA ASP A 409 -11.20 -4.23 42.31
C ASP A 409 -11.41 -5.68 41.80
N LYS A 410 -10.31 -6.39 41.51
CA LYS A 410 -10.32 -7.80 41.12
C LYS A 410 -10.13 -8.78 42.29
N GLU A 411 -10.08 -8.28 43.52
CA GLU A 411 -9.84 -9.08 44.74
C GLU A 411 -8.56 -9.92 44.66
N LEU A 412 -7.52 -9.36 44.02
CA LEU A 412 -6.22 -10.02 43.84
C LEU A 412 -5.18 -9.62 44.90
N ILE A 413 -5.47 -8.58 45.72
CA ILE A 413 -4.57 -8.02 46.74
C ILE A 413 -5.29 -7.57 48.01
#